data_AF-A0A970V2U9-F1
#
_entry.id   AF-A0A970V2U9-F1
#
_cell.length_a   1.000
_cell.length_b   1.000
_cell.length_c   1.000
_cell.angle_alpha   90.00
_cell.angle_beta   90.00
_cell.angle_gamma   90.00
#
_symmetry.space_group_name_H-M   'P 1'
#
loop_
_entity.id
_entity.type
_entity.pdbx_description
1 polymer ?
#
loop_
_entity_poly.entity_id
_entity_poly.type
_entity_poly.pdbx_seq_one_letter_code
_entity_poly.pdbx_strand_id
1 'polypeptide(L)'
;WALEDAAQSVAVYRREFAHQLVHGSAWWNFDMAGGWYSCPELLEEFKLQSRIADQARDWDMSSVAEVTGVVSGISPAYHRHAREQDVVGLEWANLRCDRSTENLYRAGFPVDWWMTEDLGREALRRYKVLYFHNAEYLTPQEREWVESLKGEGRTLIFLSLAGAVSPHGLSAESASSLTGMHMRLCHDRQPLWVDLTDYDDKLTLDLGAPLAVGTGALVSPRLEVDDPEARILGQWRTTGQPGAAEKQFADWRSIYFAAPPNHAALFRAIARTAGCHIWTEKDRVVFANRSLLAVHLTASSELTPLGLPEPMTLTDLITGEVVARQVTRFTPPDTWWDTTLLYHLQRGAEV
;
A
#
# COMPACT_ATOMS: atom_id res chain seq x y z
N TRP A 1 2.71 21.03 11.56
CA TRP A 1 1.51 21.84 11.31
C TRP A 1 0.83 22.07 12.65
N ALA A 2 0.75 23.32 13.10
CA ALA A 2 -0.05 23.65 14.28
C ALA A 2 -1.51 23.65 13.85
N LEU A 3 -2.39 22.99 14.62
CA LEU A 3 -3.83 23.06 14.39
C LEU A 3 -4.32 24.44 14.83
N GLU A 4 -5.06 25.12 13.96
CA GLU A 4 -5.45 26.53 14.14
C GLU A 4 -6.74 26.68 14.94
N ASP A 5 -7.61 25.67 14.91
CA ASP A 5 -8.89 25.68 15.61
C ASP A 5 -9.37 24.27 16.06
N ALA A 6 -10.50 24.28 16.78
CA ALA A 6 -11.13 23.06 17.27
C ALA A 6 -11.68 22.17 16.14
N ALA A 7 -12.12 22.74 15.01
CA ALA A 7 -12.66 21.97 13.90
C ALA A 7 -11.57 21.15 13.20
N GLN A 8 -10.39 21.73 12.99
CA GLN A 8 -9.21 21.00 12.49
C GLN A 8 -8.80 19.89 13.46
N SER A 9 -8.88 20.16 14.77
CA SER A 9 -8.60 19.15 15.80
C SER A 9 -9.60 17.98 15.72
N VAL A 10 -10.90 18.27 15.63
CA VAL A 10 -11.95 17.26 15.43
C VAL A 10 -11.71 16.45 14.16
N ALA A 11 -11.36 17.08 13.04
CA ALA A 11 -11.08 16.39 11.79
C ALA A 11 -9.92 15.39 11.91
N VAL A 12 -8.83 15.79 12.58
CA VAL A 12 -7.69 14.89 12.86
C VAL A 12 -8.14 13.72 13.75
N TYR A 13 -8.79 13.98 14.88
CA TYR A 13 -9.25 12.91 15.78
C TYR A 13 -10.23 11.97 15.11
N ARG A 14 -11.10 12.47 14.23
CA ARG A 14 -12.03 11.63 13.45
C ARG A 14 -11.30 10.75 12.46
N ARG A 15 -10.29 11.28 11.75
CA ARG A 15 -9.44 10.50 10.85
C ARG A 15 -8.72 9.39 11.60
N GLU A 16 -8.08 9.72 12.72
CA GLU A 16 -7.37 8.74 13.53
C GLU A 16 -8.33 7.69 14.10
N PHE A 17 -9.48 8.09 14.65
CA PHE A 17 -10.50 7.17 15.13
C PHE A 17 -10.98 6.21 14.04
N ALA A 18 -11.32 6.71 12.84
CA ALA A 18 -11.75 5.88 11.73
C ALA A 18 -10.68 4.86 11.32
N HIS A 19 -9.41 5.29 11.24
CA HIS A 19 -8.29 4.42 10.94
C HIS A 19 -8.14 3.30 12.00
N GLN A 20 -8.15 3.65 13.28
CA GLN A 20 -7.99 2.68 14.37
C GLN A 20 -9.16 1.71 14.45
N LEU A 21 -10.38 2.21 14.32
CA LEU A 21 -11.59 1.42 14.38
C LEU A 21 -11.61 0.37 13.27
N VAL A 22 -11.33 0.75 12.02
CA VAL A 22 -11.31 -0.19 10.88
C VAL A 22 -10.28 -1.31 11.08
N HIS A 23 -9.13 -1.02 11.69
CA HIS A 23 -8.09 -2.03 11.94
C HIS A 23 -8.31 -2.83 13.25
N GLY A 24 -9.40 -2.57 13.99
CA GLY A 24 -9.67 -3.24 15.27
C GLY A 24 -8.62 -2.92 16.34
N SER A 25 -7.96 -1.77 16.24
CA SER A 25 -6.90 -1.36 17.14
C SER A 25 -7.43 -0.54 18.31
N ALA A 26 -6.88 -0.76 19.50
CA ALA A 26 -7.21 0.03 20.68
C ALA A 26 -6.55 1.42 20.59
N TRP A 27 -7.30 2.45 20.98
CA TRP A 27 -6.82 3.84 20.96
C TRP A 27 -6.99 4.50 22.33
N TRP A 28 -6.02 5.35 22.69
CA TRP A 28 -6.03 6.14 23.92
C TRP A 28 -5.54 7.56 23.62
N ASN A 29 -6.25 8.58 24.15
CA ASN A 29 -5.85 9.97 24.05
C ASN A 29 -4.91 10.34 25.22
N PHE A 30 -3.63 10.58 24.94
CA PHE A 30 -2.63 10.89 25.97
C PHE A 30 -2.60 12.38 26.31
N ASP A 31 -3.09 12.73 27.51
CA ASP A 31 -3.09 14.10 28.03
C ASP A 31 -1.89 14.35 28.95
N MET A 32 -0.88 15.08 28.46
CA MET A 32 0.38 15.29 29.18
C MET A 32 0.29 16.28 30.35
N ALA A 33 -0.50 17.34 30.22
CA ALA A 33 -0.55 18.43 31.20
C ALA A 33 -1.93 18.60 31.86
N GLY A 34 -2.92 17.80 31.43
CA GLY A 34 -4.31 17.98 31.81
C GLY A 34 -4.96 19.09 31.00
N GLY A 35 -6.10 18.78 30.41
CA GLY A 35 -6.99 19.74 29.76
C GLY A 35 -6.70 19.97 28.27
N TRP A 36 -5.83 19.17 27.65
CA TRP A 36 -5.56 19.25 26.20
C TRP A 36 -6.79 18.98 25.34
N TYR A 37 -7.80 18.31 25.92
CA TYR A 37 -9.04 17.91 25.25
C TYR A 37 -10.30 18.54 25.84
N SER A 38 -10.15 19.58 26.67
CA SER A 38 -11.28 20.17 27.40
C SER A 38 -12.21 21.05 26.56
N CYS A 39 -11.90 21.29 25.28
CA CYS A 39 -12.81 22.08 24.45
C CYS A 39 -14.11 21.29 24.18
N PRO A 40 -15.29 21.94 24.24
CA PRO A 40 -16.58 21.27 24.06
C PRO A 40 -16.68 20.46 22.76
N GLU A 41 -16.09 20.95 21.67
CA GLU A 41 -16.13 20.33 20.35
C GLU A 41 -15.43 18.96 20.34
N LEU A 42 -14.25 18.85 20.95
CA LEU A 42 -13.54 17.56 21.06
C LEU A 42 -14.27 16.60 22.01
N LEU A 43 -14.86 17.12 23.10
CA LEU A 43 -15.63 16.28 24.02
C LEU A 43 -16.88 15.70 23.35
N GLU A 44 -17.57 16.46 22.50
CA GLU A 44 -18.70 15.94 21.71
C GLU A 44 -18.25 14.92 20.66
N GLU A 45 -17.12 15.17 19.99
CA GLU A 45 -16.52 14.18 19.07
C GLU A 45 -16.17 12.88 19.81
N PHE A 46 -15.56 12.94 21.00
CA PHE A 46 -15.23 11.74 21.77
C PHE A 46 -16.46 10.98 22.26
N LYS A 47 -17.56 11.68 22.60
CA LYS A 47 -18.84 11.02 22.90
C LYS A 47 -19.38 10.27 21.68
N LEU A 48 -19.33 10.90 20.50
CA LEU A 48 -19.72 10.25 19.25
C LEU A 48 -18.87 9.01 18.97
N GLN A 49 -17.55 9.15 19.01
CA GLN A 49 -16.59 8.06 18.79
C GLN A 49 -16.81 6.89 19.77
N SER A 50 -17.06 7.19 21.05
CA SER A 50 -17.36 6.17 22.06
C SER A 50 -18.63 5.39 21.72
N ARG A 51 -19.71 6.07 21.29
CA ARG A 51 -20.94 5.38 20.86
C ARG A 51 -20.72 4.48 19.65
N ILE A 52 -19.94 4.93 18.67
CA ILE A 52 -19.61 4.13 17.48
C ILE A 52 -18.76 2.93 17.87
N ALA A 53 -17.72 3.13 18.68
CA ALA A 53 -16.85 2.05 19.14
C ALA A 53 -17.63 0.98 19.93
N ASP A 54 -18.60 1.41 20.74
CA ASP A 54 -19.47 0.52 21.50
C ASP A 54 -20.34 -0.37 20.62
N GLN A 55 -20.87 0.17 19.52
CA GLN A 55 -21.62 -0.58 18.51
C GLN A 55 -20.71 -1.53 17.73
N ALA A 56 -19.50 -1.10 17.40
CA ALA A 56 -18.56 -1.84 16.58
C ALA A 56 -18.04 -3.13 17.24
N ARG A 57 -18.18 -3.28 18.56
CA ARG A 57 -17.78 -4.50 19.29
C ARG A 57 -18.48 -5.76 18.79
N ASP A 58 -19.70 -5.62 18.25
CA ASP A 58 -20.53 -6.73 17.79
C ASP A 58 -20.43 -6.97 16.28
N TRP A 59 -19.55 -6.24 15.57
CA TRP A 59 -19.41 -6.33 14.11
C TRP A 59 -18.29 -7.28 13.69
N ASP A 60 -18.40 -7.83 12.49
CA ASP A 60 -17.33 -8.61 11.87
C ASP A 60 -16.31 -7.66 11.22
N MET A 61 -15.19 -7.49 11.90
CA MET A 61 -14.13 -6.55 11.52
C MET A 61 -13.00 -7.23 10.74
N SER A 62 -13.21 -8.45 10.24
CA SER A 62 -12.20 -9.15 9.46
C SER A 62 -11.82 -8.34 8.22
N SER A 63 -10.53 -8.30 7.90
CA SER A 63 -10.03 -7.54 6.74
C SER A 63 -10.70 -8.00 5.44
N VAL A 64 -10.84 -7.07 4.49
CA VAL A 64 -11.24 -7.32 3.10
C VAL A 64 -10.14 -6.94 2.09
N ALA A 65 -8.94 -6.56 2.55
CA ALA A 65 -7.78 -6.31 1.70
C ALA A 65 -7.37 -7.52 0.86
N GLU A 66 -7.17 -7.29 -0.44
CA GLU A 66 -6.66 -8.30 -1.39
C GLU A 66 -5.20 -8.01 -1.78
N VAL A 67 -4.65 -6.90 -1.28
CA VAL A 67 -3.25 -6.47 -1.42
C VAL A 67 -2.61 -6.46 -0.05
N THR A 68 -1.38 -6.98 0.04
CA THR A 68 -0.59 -6.92 1.26
C THR A 68 0.80 -6.36 1.02
N GLY A 69 1.28 -5.54 1.97
CA GLY A 69 2.69 -5.25 2.14
C GLY A 69 3.37 -6.32 2.99
N VAL A 70 4.62 -6.65 2.67
CA VAL A 70 5.45 -7.61 3.41
C VAL A 70 6.74 -6.93 3.83
N VAL A 71 7.04 -6.96 5.13
CA VAL A 71 8.22 -6.32 5.73
C VAL A 71 9.10 -7.37 6.40
N SER A 72 10.39 -7.31 6.14
CA SER A 72 11.38 -8.10 6.89
C SER A 72 11.91 -7.30 8.08
N GLY A 73 11.82 -7.86 9.28
CA GLY A 73 12.43 -7.29 10.48
C GLY A 73 13.95 -7.42 10.50
N ILE A 74 14.48 -8.41 9.79
CA ILE A 74 15.91 -8.72 9.80
C ILE A 74 16.67 -8.11 8.62
N SER A 75 16.05 -7.93 7.44
CA SER A 75 16.73 -7.38 6.27
C SER A 75 17.48 -6.07 6.55
N PRO A 76 16.91 -5.08 7.28
CA PRO A 76 17.63 -3.86 7.66
C PRO A 76 18.94 -4.09 8.43
N ALA A 77 19.05 -5.19 9.19
CA ALA A 77 20.27 -5.54 9.94
C ALA A 77 21.38 -6.13 9.05
N TYR A 78 21.02 -6.75 7.92
CA TYR A 78 21.97 -7.28 6.94
C TYR A 78 22.41 -6.23 5.90
N HIS A 79 21.76 -5.07 5.90
CA HIS A 79 22.10 -3.94 5.03
C HIS A 79 23.35 -3.20 5.51
N ARG A 80 24.52 -3.81 5.29
CA ARG A 80 25.79 -3.05 5.20
C ARG A 80 25.70 -1.94 4.12
N HIS A 81 24.75 -2.06 3.19
CA HIS A 81 24.41 -1.07 2.16
C HIS A 81 23.81 0.24 2.67
N ALA A 82 23.19 0.29 3.86
CA ALA A 82 22.79 1.56 4.46
C ALA A 82 24.01 2.45 4.81
N ARG A 83 25.23 1.86 4.86
CA ARG A 83 26.50 2.57 5.05
C ARG A 83 27.27 2.85 3.75
N GLU A 84 26.89 2.23 2.62
CA GLU A 84 27.61 2.35 1.33
C GLU A 84 26.87 3.18 0.28
N GLN A 85 25.55 3.37 0.46
CA GLN A 85 24.83 4.45 -0.19
C GLN A 85 25.39 5.75 0.38
N ASP A 86 25.94 6.61 -0.47
CA ASP A 86 26.15 8.02 -0.12
C ASP A 86 24.76 8.65 -0.02
N VAL A 87 24.03 8.34 1.05
CA VAL A 87 22.79 9.03 1.39
C VAL A 87 23.20 10.37 1.96
N VAL A 88 23.64 11.26 1.08
CA VAL A 88 23.63 12.69 1.38
C VAL A 88 22.15 13.10 1.41
N GLY A 89 21.44 12.78 2.49
CA GLY A 89 20.04 13.14 2.70
C GLY A 89 19.14 12.02 3.23
N LEU A 90 17.89 12.38 3.55
CA LEU A 90 16.83 11.45 3.98
C LEU A 90 16.06 10.85 2.80
N GLU A 91 16.47 11.11 1.56
CA GLU A 91 15.66 10.86 0.36
C GLU A 91 15.33 9.38 0.12
N TRP A 92 16.26 8.47 0.38
CA TRP A 92 16.01 7.02 0.25
C TRP A 92 15.06 6.49 1.33
N ALA A 93 15.23 6.97 2.57
CA ALA A 93 14.31 6.68 3.66
C ALA A 93 12.92 7.25 3.37
N ASN A 94 12.84 8.50 2.89
CA ASN A 94 11.59 9.14 2.50
C ASN A 94 10.91 8.42 1.33
N LEU A 95 11.66 7.83 0.39
CA LEU A 95 11.06 7.07 -0.71
C LEU A 95 10.42 5.78 -0.23
N ARG A 96 11.18 4.99 0.55
CA ARG A 96 10.73 3.69 1.05
C ARG A 96 9.65 3.87 2.11
N CYS A 97 9.94 4.60 3.19
CA CYS A 97 9.03 4.71 4.32
C CYS A 97 7.79 5.56 3.98
N ASP A 98 7.96 6.70 3.31
CA ASP A 98 6.88 7.69 3.19
C ASP A 98 6.23 7.65 1.82
N ARG A 99 6.92 8.05 0.74
CA ARG A 99 6.29 8.29 -0.57
C ARG A 99 5.67 7.03 -1.18
N SER A 100 6.34 5.89 -1.11
CA SER A 100 5.81 4.64 -1.65
C SER A 100 4.58 4.18 -0.87
N THR A 101 4.68 4.12 0.45
CA THR A 101 3.59 3.74 1.36
C THR A 101 2.40 4.68 1.27
N GLU A 102 2.62 5.99 1.24
CA GLU A 102 1.60 7.03 1.04
C GLU A 102 0.81 6.78 -0.24
N ASN A 103 1.51 6.53 -1.35
CA ASN A 103 0.87 6.26 -2.63
C ASN A 103 0.16 4.92 -2.69
N LEU A 104 0.68 3.90 -2.00
CA LEU A 104 0.01 2.61 -1.85
C LEU A 104 -1.33 2.77 -1.11
N TYR A 105 -1.36 3.50 0.00
CA TYR A 105 -2.62 3.79 0.71
C TYR A 105 -3.59 4.65 -0.10
N ARG A 106 -3.09 5.48 -1.02
CA ARG A 106 -3.92 6.28 -1.93
C ARG A 106 -4.34 5.54 -3.19
N ALA A 107 -3.93 4.29 -3.38
CA ALA A 107 -4.20 3.55 -4.61
C ALA A 107 -5.68 3.18 -4.80
N GLY A 108 -6.53 3.39 -3.80
CA GLY A 108 -7.97 3.18 -3.88
C GLY A 108 -8.42 1.78 -3.50
N PHE A 109 -7.61 1.05 -2.72
CA PHE A 109 -7.92 -0.25 -2.13
C PHE A 109 -7.31 -0.34 -0.72
N PRO A 110 -7.90 -1.15 0.19
CA PRO A 110 -7.33 -1.41 1.50
C PRO A 110 -6.10 -2.32 1.41
N VAL A 111 -5.15 -2.13 2.34
CA VAL A 111 -3.88 -2.85 2.39
C VAL A 111 -3.64 -3.35 3.81
N ASP A 112 -3.27 -4.63 3.94
CA ASP A 112 -2.76 -5.18 5.20
C ASP A 112 -1.22 -5.26 5.16
N TRP A 113 -0.60 -5.39 6.34
CA TRP A 113 0.85 -5.55 6.48
C TRP A 113 1.20 -6.82 7.23
N TRP A 114 2.18 -7.56 6.70
CA TRP A 114 2.70 -8.78 7.30
C TRP A 114 4.20 -8.72 7.45
N MET A 115 4.69 -9.46 8.43
CA MET A 115 6.12 -9.70 8.60
C MET A 115 6.54 -10.93 7.78
N THR A 116 7.80 -11.01 7.37
CA THR A 116 8.30 -12.17 6.61
C THR A 116 8.18 -13.47 7.40
N GLU A 117 8.24 -13.39 8.73
CA GLU A 117 8.04 -14.49 9.68
C GLU A 117 6.62 -15.09 9.64
N ASP A 118 5.64 -14.37 9.09
CA ASP A 118 4.25 -14.80 9.02
C ASP A 118 3.83 -15.34 7.63
N LEU A 119 4.74 -15.38 6.65
CA LEU A 119 4.41 -15.78 5.27
C LEU A 119 3.90 -17.22 5.14
N GLY A 120 4.20 -18.09 6.11
CA GLY A 120 3.70 -19.46 6.16
C GLY A 120 2.24 -19.61 6.62
N ARG A 121 1.56 -18.52 7.00
CA ARG A 121 0.18 -18.59 7.50
C ARG A 121 -0.84 -18.75 6.37
N GLU A 122 -1.87 -19.56 6.62
CA GLU A 122 -2.99 -19.77 5.68
C GLU A 122 -3.71 -18.45 5.32
N ALA A 123 -3.74 -17.49 6.25
CA ALA A 123 -4.34 -16.18 6.04
C ALA A 123 -3.74 -15.41 4.84
N LEU A 124 -2.51 -15.73 4.41
CA LEU A 124 -1.89 -15.10 3.23
C LEU A 124 -2.54 -15.53 1.92
N ARG A 125 -3.27 -16.67 1.90
CA ARG A 125 -3.84 -17.21 0.67
C ARG A 125 -4.88 -16.31 0.01
N ARG A 126 -5.52 -15.43 0.79
CA ARG A 126 -6.53 -14.46 0.31
C ARG A 126 -5.94 -13.33 -0.54
N TYR A 127 -4.66 -13.01 -0.39
CA TYR A 127 -4.05 -11.89 -1.10
C TYR A 127 -3.73 -12.29 -2.53
N LYS A 128 -4.12 -11.42 -3.44
CA LYS A 128 -3.85 -11.50 -4.87
C LYS A 128 -2.54 -10.77 -5.22
N VAL A 129 -2.16 -9.76 -4.43
CA VAL A 129 -0.92 -9.01 -4.61
C VAL A 129 -0.10 -8.99 -3.33
N LEU A 130 1.19 -9.34 -3.44
CA LEU A 130 2.15 -9.28 -2.35
C LEU A 130 3.28 -8.31 -2.71
N TYR A 131 3.40 -7.24 -1.93
CA TYR A 131 4.40 -6.18 -2.10
C TYR A 131 5.55 -6.35 -1.10
N PHE A 132 6.67 -6.90 -1.55
CA PHE A 132 7.85 -7.13 -0.72
C PHE A 132 8.66 -5.85 -0.54
N HIS A 133 8.39 -5.14 0.56
CA HIS A 133 8.87 -3.78 0.80
C HIS A 133 10.41 -3.69 0.99
N ASN A 134 10.98 -4.66 1.69
CA ASN A 134 12.40 -4.68 2.05
C ASN A 134 12.91 -6.13 2.22
N ALA A 135 12.62 -6.99 1.24
CA ALA A 135 13.00 -8.40 1.25
C ALA A 135 14.38 -8.67 0.62
N GLU A 136 15.38 -7.84 0.92
CA GLU A 136 16.73 -8.01 0.35
C GLU A 136 17.47 -9.22 0.92
N TYR A 137 17.33 -9.47 2.23
CA TYR A 137 17.68 -10.74 2.88
C TYR A 137 16.41 -11.49 3.30
N LEU A 138 16.40 -12.79 3.05
CA LEU A 138 15.40 -13.74 3.55
C LEU A 138 16.12 -15.01 4.00
N THR A 139 15.70 -15.56 5.13
CA THR A 139 16.14 -16.88 5.61
C THR A 139 15.71 -17.99 4.64
N PRO A 140 16.32 -19.19 4.71
CA PRO A 140 15.88 -20.32 3.90
C PRO A 140 14.38 -20.63 4.05
N GLN A 141 13.86 -20.58 5.27
CA GLN A 141 12.44 -20.83 5.52
C GLN A 141 11.53 -19.77 4.90
N GLU A 142 11.88 -18.49 5.00
CA GLU A 142 11.09 -17.42 4.38
C GLU A 142 11.12 -17.51 2.86
N ARG A 143 12.23 -17.95 2.26
CA ARG A 143 12.29 -18.21 0.81
C ARG A 143 11.37 -19.34 0.39
N GLU A 144 11.31 -20.42 1.16
CA GLU A 144 10.34 -21.51 0.91
C GLU A 144 8.90 -21.01 1.00
N TRP A 145 8.59 -20.12 1.95
CA TRP A 145 7.26 -19.52 2.03
C TRP A 145 6.96 -18.62 0.84
N VAL A 146 7.89 -17.76 0.42
CA VAL A 146 7.72 -16.96 -0.80
C VAL A 146 7.51 -17.86 -2.02
N GLU A 147 8.26 -18.95 -2.14
CA GLU A 147 8.07 -19.92 -3.21
C GLU A 147 6.67 -20.55 -3.18
N SER A 148 6.17 -20.93 -2.01
CA SER A 148 4.82 -21.48 -1.86
C SER A 148 3.69 -20.48 -2.21
N LEU A 149 4.01 -19.18 -2.23
CA LEU A 149 3.08 -18.11 -2.59
C LEU A 149 3.13 -17.78 -4.10
N LYS A 150 4.08 -18.34 -4.87
CA LYS A 150 4.11 -18.24 -6.33
C LYS A 150 3.09 -19.21 -6.93
N GLY A 151 1.91 -18.68 -7.27
CA GLY A 151 0.85 -19.43 -7.94
C GLY A 151 -0.53 -18.82 -7.69
N GLU A 152 -1.58 -19.54 -8.07
CA GLU A 152 -2.99 -19.20 -7.76
C GLU A 152 -3.42 -17.80 -8.25
N GLY A 153 -2.87 -17.37 -9.39
CA GLY A 153 -3.13 -16.08 -10.02
C GLY A 153 -2.43 -14.89 -9.37
N ARG A 154 -1.56 -15.12 -8.38
CA ARG A 154 -0.97 -14.03 -7.57
C ARG A 154 0.03 -13.17 -8.35
N THR A 155 0.18 -11.94 -7.91
CA THR A 155 1.20 -11.00 -8.36
C THR A 155 2.14 -10.67 -7.22
N LEU A 156 3.44 -10.93 -7.39
CA LEU A 156 4.47 -10.62 -6.40
C LEU A 156 5.31 -9.46 -6.92
N ILE A 157 5.49 -8.43 -6.08
CA ILE A 157 6.25 -7.23 -6.41
C ILE A 157 7.54 -7.22 -5.58
N PHE A 158 8.68 -7.23 -6.25
CA PHE A 158 10.01 -7.24 -5.65
C PHE A 158 10.75 -5.92 -5.94
N LEU A 159 11.51 -5.44 -4.95
CA LEU A 159 12.16 -4.14 -5.01
C LEU A 159 13.66 -4.22 -4.91
N SER A 160 14.36 -3.35 -5.64
CA SER A 160 15.77 -3.02 -5.40
C SER A 160 16.68 -4.26 -5.34
N LEU A 161 17.21 -4.64 -4.16
CA LEU A 161 18.08 -5.81 -3.99
C LEU A 161 17.33 -7.04 -3.47
N ALA A 162 16.02 -7.16 -3.73
CA ALA A 162 15.20 -8.28 -3.28
C ALA A 162 15.88 -9.64 -3.54
N GLY A 163 16.08 -10.42 -2.48
CA GLY A 163 16.71 -11.73 -2.52
C GLY A 163 18.22 -11.74 -2.82
N ALA A 164 18.87 -10.60 -3.04
CA ALA A 164 20.28 -10.56 -3.40
C ALA A 164 21.21 -10.81 -2.21
N VAL A 165 20.79 -10.49 -0.99
CA VAL A 165 21.63 -10.61 0.20
C VAL A 165 21.59 -12.05 0.71
N SER A 166 22.77 -12.62 0.94
CA SER A 166 22.96 -13.96 1.50
C SER A 166 24.03 -13.95 2.60
N PRO A 167 24.15 -15.03 3.40
CA PRO A 167 25.24 -15.16 4.37
C PRO A 167 26.65 -15.11 3.74
N HIS A 168 26.75 -15.35 2.43
CA HIS A 168 28.00 -15.34 1.66
C HIS A 168 28.25 -14.02 0.92
N GLY A 169 27.39 -13.01 1.10
CA GLY A 169 27.44 -11.73 0.40
C GLY A 169 26.33 -11.57 -0.63
N LEU A 170 26.51 -10.65 -1.56
CA LEU A 170 25.54 -10.36 -2.61
C LEU A 170 25.60 -11.38 -3.75
N SER A 171 24.44 -11.82 -4.22
CA SER A 171 24.31 -12.80 -5.29
C SER A 171 23.17 -12.46 -6.24
N ALA A 172 23.51 -12.27 -7.51
CA ALA A 172 22.54 -12.08 -8.60
C ALA A 172 21.72 -13.35 -8.85
N GLU A 173 22.33 -14.53 -8.71
CA GLU A 173 21.67 -15.83 -8.81
C GLU A 173 20.60 -15.98 -7.71
N SER A 174 20.93 -15.59 -6.48
CA SER A 174 20.01 -15.63 -5.34
C SER A 174 18.81 -14.68 -5.53
N ALA A 175 19.04 -13.50 -6.10
CA ALA A 175 17.97 -12.59 -6.49
C ALA A 175 17.12 -13.19 -7.63
N SER A 176 17.76 -13.77 -8.63
CA SER A 176 17.08 -14.39 -9.78
C SER A 176 16.17 -15.54 -9.37
N SER A 177 16.62 -16.37 -8.43
CA SER A 177 15.81 -17.44 -7.86
C SER A 177 14.57 -16.91 -7.13
N LEU A 178 14.71 -15.82 -6.35
CA LEU A 178 13.58 -15.23 -5.64
C LEU A 178 12.57 -14.59 -6.62
N THR A 179 13.04 -13.75 -7.53
CA THR A 179 12.17 -12.99 -8.44
C THR A 179 11.64 -13.81 -9.61
N GLY A 180 12.30 -14.92 -9.96
CA GLY A 180 12.02 -15.71 -11.15
C GLY A 180 12.49 -15.04 -12.46
N MET A 181 13.19 -13.92 -12.39
CA MET A 181 13.78 -13.24 -13.54
C MET A 181 15.30 -13.36 -13.50
N HIS A 182 15.96 -13.50 -14.65
CA HIS A 182 17.41 -13.39 -14.70
C HIS A 182 17.84 -11.96 -14.32
N MET A 183 18.56 -11.83 -13.21
CA MET A 183 19.02 -10.55 -12.65
C MET A 183 20.53 -10.42 -12.80
N ARG A 184 21.01 -9.19 -13.02
CA ARG A 184 22.44 -8.87 -13.09
C ARG A 184 22.82 -7.88 -11.99
N LEU A 185 23.83 -8.22 -11.19
CA LEU A 185 24.36 -7.34 -10.15
C LEU A 185 25.40 -6.38 -10.75
N CYS A 186 25.18 -5.09 -10.54
CA CYS A 186 26.07 -4.02 -10.99
C CYS A 186 26.59 -3.23 -9.78
N HIS A 187 27.89 -2.94 -9.78
CA HIS A 187 28.57 -2.24 -8.67
C HIS A 187 28.84 -0.75 -8.93
N ASP A 188 28.41 -0.25 -10.09
CA ASP A 188 28.48 1.17 -10.40
C ASP A 188 27.46 1.97 -9.59
N ARG A 189 27.80 3.23 -9.28
CA ARG A 189 26.91 4.16 -8.58
C ARG A 189 26.03 4.89 -9.59
N GLN A 190 24.72 4.81 -9.40
CA GLN A 190 23.74 5.50 -10.26
C GLN A 190 22.68 6.24 -9.43
N PRO A 191 22.20 7.40 -9.87
CA PRO A 191 20.99 8.02 -9.34
C PRO A 191 19.79 7.10 -9.52
N LEU A 192 19.02 6.87 -8.45
CA LEU A 192 17.80 6.05 -8.51
C LEU A 192 16.66 6.82 -9.18
N TRP A 193 16.67 6.81 -10.51
CA TRP A 193 15.55 7.19 -11.37
C TRP A 193 15.31 6.08 -12.39
N VAL A 194 14.11 5.52 -12.37
CA VAL A 194 13.63 4.59 -13.40
C VAL A 194 12.49 5.26 -14.14
N ASP A 195 12.71 5.58 -15.40
CA ASP A 195 11.69 6.11 -16.30
C ASP A 195 10.86 4.93 -16.83
N LEU A 196 9.54 4.99 -16.68
CA LEU A 196 8.66 4.03 -17.33
C LEU A 196 8.63 4.33 -18.84
N THR A 197 8.80 3.29 -19.65
CA THR A 197 9.04 3.41 -21.09
C THR A 197 8.03 2.67 -21.94
N ASP A 198 7.41 1.62 -21.41
CA ASP A 198 6.37 0.87 -22.11
C ASP A 198 5.01 1.36 -21.61
N TYR A 199 4.26 2.08 -22.43
CA TYR A 199 2.90 2.57 -22.13
C TYR A 199 1.81 1.77 -22.87
N ASP A 200 2.19 0.72 -23.60
CA ASP A 200 1.26 -0.23 -24.21
C ASP A 200 0.98 -1.42 -23.28
N ASP A 201 1.64 -1.48 -22.13
CA ASP A 201 1.39 -2.49 -21.10
C ASP A 201 0.20 -2.12 -20.20
N LYS A 202 -0.59 -3.11 -19.81
CA LYS A 202 -1.74 -2.95 -18.90
C LYS A 202 -1.39 -2.32 -17.55
N LEU A 203 -0.14 -2.44 -17.09
CA LEU A 203 0.32 -1.83 -15.84
C LEU A 203 0.61 -0.33 -15.96
N THR A 204 0.77 0.18 -17.18
CA THR A 204 1.24 1.55 -17.44
C THR A 204 0.34 2.34 -18.38
N LEU A 205 -0.60 1.68 -19.08
CA LEU A 205 -1.53 2.25 -20.05
C LEU A 205 -2.32 3.46 -19.51
N ASP A 206 -2.76 3.38 -18.25
CA ASP A 206 -3.64 4.37 -17.64
C ASP A 206 -2.90 5.49 -16.87
N LEU A 207 -1.56 5.54 -16.93
CA LEU A 207 -0.78 6.49 -16.12
C LEU A 207 -0.96 7.95 -16.53
N GLY A 208 -1.55 8.23 -17.70
CA GLY A 208 -2.00 9.55 -18.14
C GLY A 208 -0.89 10.56 -18.48
N ALA A 209 0.35 10.30 -18.08
CA ALA A 209 1.54 11.08 -18.41
C ALA A 209 2.81 10.22 -18.25
N PRO A 210 3.93 10.63 -18.88
CA PRO A 210 5.21 9.99 -18.64
C PRO A 210 5.58 9.99 -17.16
N LEU A 211 6.00 8.83 -16.65
CA LEU A 211 6.22 8.60 -15.22
C LEU A 211 7.65 8.15 -14.96
N ALA A 212 8.23 8.65 -13.87
CA ALA A 212 9.48 8.14 -13.32
C ALA A 212 9.28 7.74 -11.86
N VAL A 213 9.80 6.58 -11.47
CA VAL A 213 9.85 6.15 -10.06
C VAL A 213 11.25 6.35 -9.51
N GLY A 214 11.34 6.66 -8.21
CA GLY A 214 12.61 6.91 -7.52
C GLY A 214 12.72 8.29 -6.85
N THR A 215 13.95 8.61 -6.43
CA THR A 215 14.29 9.89 -5.76
C THR A 215 15.55 10.55 -6.28
N GLY A 216 16.36 9.87 -7.09
CA GLY A 216 17.66 10.38 -7.52
C GLY A 216 18.79 10.13 -6.51
N ALA A 217 18.51 9.54 -5.36
CA ALA A 217 19.52 9.09 -4.41
C ALA A 217 20.54 8.18 -5.12
N LEU A 218 21.83 8.38 -4.83
CA LEU A 218 22.89 7.56 -5.41
C LEU A 218 22.89 6.17 -4.74
N VAL A 219 22.70 5.14 -5.55
CA VAL A 219 22.68 3.75 -5.08
C VAL A 219 23.77 2.92 -5.73
N SER A 220 24.40 2.07 -4.93
CA SER A 220 25.24 0.95 -5.34
C SER A 220 25.28 -0.06 -4.18
N PRO A 221 25.33 -1.37 -4.48
CA PRO A 221 25.13 -1.97 -5.79
C PRO A 221 23.65 -1.94 -6.20
N ARG A 222 23.37 -2.27 -7.46
CA ARG A 222 22.03 -2.28 -8.03
C ARG A 222 21.80 -3.55 -8.86
N LEU A 223 20.55 -4.01 -8.89
CA LEU A 223 20.12 -5.06 -9.80
C LEU A 223 19.53 -4.46 -11.06
N GLU A 224 19.91 -5.05 -12.19
CA GLU A 224 19.27 -4.85 -13.49
C GLU A 224 18.56 -6.14 -13.90
N VAL A 225 17.49 -5.99 -14.68
CA VAL A 225 16.81 -7.14 -15.29
C VAL A 225 17.53 -7.50 -16.58
N ASP A 226 18.01 -8.73 -16.69
CA ASP A 226 18.72 -9.27 -17.85
C ASP A 226 18.02 -10.56 -18.32
N ASP A 227 16.68 -10.53 -18.31
CA ASP A 227 15.83 -11.67 -18.67
C ASP A 227 15.15 -11.42 -20.03
N PRO A 228 15.45 -12.22 -21.07
CA PRO A 228 14.86 -12.05 -22.39
C PRO A 228 13.36 -12.40 -22.44
N GLU A 229 12.83 -13.11 -21.45
CA GLU A 229 11.41 -13.44 -21.33
C GLU A 229 10.63 -12.40 -20.51
N ALA A 230 11.32 -11.45 -19.87
CA ALA A 230 10.67 -10.38 -19.12
C ALA A 230 10.30 -9.22 -20.04
N ARG A 231 9.11 -8.67 -19.84
CA ARG A 231 8.67 -7.44 -20.50
C ARG A 231 9.22 -6.25 -19.73
N ILE A 232 10.05 -5.44 -20.38
CA ILE A 232 10.67 -4.26 -19.75
C ILE A 232 9.65 -3.13 -19.67
N LEU A 233 9.32 -2.71 -18.45
CA LEU A 233 8.39 -1.63 -18.16
C LEU A 233 9.07 -0.26 -18.04
N GLY A 234 10.35 -0.26 -17.65
CA GLY A 234 11.10 0.97 -17.45
C GLY A 234 12.61 0.78 -17.40
N GLN A 235 13.33 1.87 -17.61
CA GLN A 235 14.78 1.89 -17.72
C GLN A 235 15.39 2.89 -16.73
N TRP A 236 16.57 2.58 -16.24
CA TRP A 236 17.39 3.53 -15.50
C TRP A 236 17.69 4.74 -16.36
N ARG A 237 17.33 5.94 -15.89
CA ARG A 237 17.47 7.19 -16.65
C ARG A 237 18.89 7.43 -17.15
N THR A 238 19.89 7.07 -16.35
CA THR A 238 21.30 7.38 -16.63
C THR A 238 21.99 6.35 -17.51
N THR A 239 21.58 5.08 -17.45
CA THR A 239 22.28 3.99 -18.16
C THR A 239 21.46 3.41 -19.32
N GLY A 240 20.15 3.68 -19.39
CA GLY A 240 19.22 3.05 -20.32
C GLY A 240 19.00 1.56 -20.06
N GLN A 241 19.57 1.00 -18.99
CA GLN A 241 19.43 -0.43 -18.68
C GLN A 241 18.07 -0.72 -18.03
N PRO A 242 17.53 -1.94 -18.15
CA PRO A 242 16.25 -2.30 -17.54
C PRO A 242 16.23 -2.13 -16.01
N GLY A 243 15.32 -1.29 -15.53
CA GLY A 243 15.14 -0.96 -14.11
C GLY A 243 13.76 -1.33 -13.56
N ALA A 244 12.79 -1.64 -14.43
CA ALA A 244 11.49 -2.19 -14.06
C ALA A 244 11.03 -3.19 -15.13
N ALA A 245 10.48 -4.32 -14.71
CA ALA A 245 9.99 -5.34 -15.62
C ALA A 245 8.87 -6.17 -15.00
N GLU A 246 8.06 -6.80 -15.84
CA GLU A 246 7.17 -7.89 -15.45
C GLU A 246 7.52 -9.19 -16.18
N LYS A 247 7.27 -10.32 -15.52
CA LYS A 247 7.30 -11.65 -16.13
C LYS A 247 6.03 -12.40 -15.74
N GLN A 248 5.23 -12.77 -16.74
CA GLN A 248 4.04 -13.59 -16.56
C GLN A 248 4.44 -15.07 -16.62
N PHE A 249 4.18 -15.80 -15.54
CA PHE A 249 4.30 -17.26 -15.47
C PHE A 249 2.93 -17.90 -15.76
N ALA A 250 2.88 -19.23 -15.74
CA ALA A 250 1.67 -19.99 -16.03
C ALA A 250 0.46 -19.58 -15.17
N ASP A 251 0.66 -19.40 -13.87
CA ASP A 251 -0.41 -19.09 -12.91
C ASP A 251 -0.04 -18.00 -11.91
N TRP A 252 1.01 -17.22 -12.13
CA TRP A 252 1.36 -16.06 -11.29
C TRP A 252 2.18 -15.05 -12.07
N ARG A 253 2.43 -13.88 -11.48
CA ARG A 253 3.22 -12.81 -12.08
C ARG A 253 4.28 -12.31 -11.13
N SER A 254 5.49 -12.14 -11.65
CA SER A 254 6.56 -11.40 -10.98
C SER A 254 6.66 -9.99 -11.56
N ILE A 255 6.73 -8.99 -10.69
CA ILE A 255 7.01 -7.61 -11.06
C ILE A 255 8.22 -7.17 -10.26
N TYR A 256 9.20 -6.58 -10.94
CA TYR A 256 10.39 -6.01 -10.31
C TYR A 256 10.48 -4.53 -10.58
N PHE A 257 10.82 -3.75 -9.55
CA PHE A 257 11.25 -2.37 -9.69
C PHE A 257 12.56 -2.13 -8.92
N ALA A 258 13.55 -1.53 -9.57
CA ALA A 258 14.77 -1.12 -8.89
C ALA A 258 14.53 -0.04 -7.82
N ALA A 259 13.50 0.77 -8.01
CA ALA A 259 13.01 1.78 -7.07
C ALA A 259 11.61 1.42 -6.55
N PRO A 260 11.28 1.66 -5.27
CA PRO A 260 9.91 1.56 -4.79
C PRO A 260 8.93 2.38 -5.67
N PRO A 261 7.85 1.77 -6.19
CA PRO A 261 6.78 2.51 -6.85
C PRO A 261 6.22 3.58 -5.91
N ASN A 262 6.04 4.80 -6.41
CA ASN A 262 5.65 5.96 -5.62
C ASN A 262 4.53 6.77 -6.30
N HIS A 263 3.62 6.06 -6.98
CA HIS A 263 2.45 6.64 -7.65
C HIS A 263 1.23 5.75 -7.45
N ALA A 264 0.14 6.31 -6.93
CA ALA A 264 -1.10 5.59 -6.64
C ALA A 264 -1.72 4.92 -7.88
N ALA A 265 -1.68 5.59 -9.03
CA ALA A 265 -2.19 5.04 -10.30
C ALA A 265 -1.47 3.75 -10.73
N LEU A 266 -0.15 3.65 -10.51
CA LEU A 266 0.62 2.46 -10.82
C LEU A 266 0.24 1.29 -9.90
N PHE A 267 0.13 1.53 -8.59
CA PHE A 267 -0.36 0.51 -7.65
C PHE A 267 -1.79 0.06 -7.99
N ARG A 268 -2.67 0.99 -8.35
CA ARG A 268 -4.04 0.72 -8.79
C ARG A 268 -4.08 -0.13 -10.06
N ALA A 269 -3.25 0.17 -11.06
CA ALA A 269 -3.16 -0.62 -12.28
C ALA A 269 -2.68 -2.06 -12.00
N ILE A 270 -1.67 -2.23 -11.13
CA ILE A 270 -1.19 -3.55 -10.70
C ILE A 270 -2.31 -4.33 -9.99
N ALA A 271 -2.95 -3.73 -9.00
CA ALA A 271 -4.03 -4.37 -8.24
C ALA A 271 -5.22 -4.76 -9.14
N ARG A 272 -5.65 -3.85 -10.03
CA ARG A 272 -6.72 -4.13 -11.00
C ARG A 272 -6.35 -5.30 -11.91
N THR A 273 -5.12 -5.33 -12.40
CA THR A 273 -4.66 -6.40 -13.28
C THR A 273 -4.55 -7.75 -12.56
N ALA A 274 -4.28 -7.74 -11.26
CA ALA A 274 -4.33 -8.94 -10.41
C ALA A 274 -5.77 -9.34 -10.01
N GLY A 275 -6.78 -8.59 -10.46
CA GLY A 275 -8.19 -8.85 -10.15
C GLY A 275 -8.62 -8.42 -8.75
N CYS A 276 -7.89 -7.51 -8.10
CA CYS A 276 -8.32 -6.90 -6.84
C CYS A 276 -9.49 -5.94 -7.07
N HIS A 277 -10.37 -5.83 -6.09
CA HIS A 277 -11.45 -4.85 -6.05
C HIS A 277 -10.91 -3.44 -5.80
N ILE A 278 -11.21 -2.53 -6.71
CA ILE A 278 -10.84 -1.12 -6.61
C ILE A 278 -12.04 -0.34 -6.07
N TRP A 279 -11.90 0.24 -4.88
CA TRP A 279 -12.96 0.98 -4.20
C TRP A 279 -13.12 2.40 -4.76
N THR A 280 -12.07 2.98 -5.33
CA THR A 280 -12.10 4.33 -5.92
C THR A 280 -11.03 4.47 -6.99
N GLU A 281 -11.37 5.18 -8.06
CA GLU A 281 -10.45 5.48 -9.18
C GLU A 281 -9.61 6.75 -8.96
N LYS A 282 -9.78 7.40 -7.80
CA LYS A 282 -9.02 8.59 -7.41
C LYS A 282 -8.03 8.27 -6.30
N ASP A 283 -7.02 9.13 -6.20
CA ASP A 283 -5.94 9.00 -5.22
C ASP A 283 -6.42 9.38 -3.81
N ARG A 284 -7.14 8.46 -3.16
CA ARG A 284 -7.80 8.63 -1.87
C ARG A 284 -7.39 7.52 -0.93
N VAL A 285 -7.20 7.86 0.34
CA VAL A 285 -6.95 6.86 1.37
C VAL A 285 -8.26 6.13 1.68
N VAL A 286 -8.24 4.81 1.50
CA VAL A 286 -9.36 3.92 1.75
C VAL A 286 -8.96 2.91 2.81
N PHE A 287 -9.71 2.88 3.91
CA PHE A 287 -9.66 1.79 4.87
C PHE A 287 -11.00 1.06 4.81
N ALA A 288 -10.95 -0.26 4.72
CA ALA A 288 -12.16 -1.06 4.73
C ALA A 288 -11.93 -2.42 5.36
N ASN A 289 -12.97 -2.92 6.03
CA ASN A 289 -13.08 -4.29 6.49
C ASN A 289 -14.49 -4.82 6.15
N ARG A 290 -14.92 -5.96 6.70
CA ARG A 290 -16.22 -6.53 6.38
C ARG A 290 -17.43 -5.67 6.78
N SER A 291 -17.29 -4.81 7.79
CA SER A 291 -18.37 -4.00 8.33
C SER A 291 -18.14 -2.48 8.21
N LEU A 292 -16.93 -2.01 7.91
CA LEU A 292 -16.62 -0.59 7.86
C LEU A 292 -15.95 -0.16 6.57
N LEU A 293 -16.26 1.06 6.16
CA LEU A 293 -15.58 1.81 5.12
C LEU A 293 -15.25 3.21 5.64
N ALA A 294 -13.96 3.55 5.66
CA ALA A 294 -13.49 4.91 5.90
C ALA A 294 -12.78 5.44 4.65
N VAL A 295 -13.13 6.65 4.24
CA VAL A 295 -12.49 7.34 3.10
C VAL A 295 -12.10 8.73 3.54
N HIS A 296 -10.82 9.06 3.37
CA HIS A 296 -10.30 10.39 3.69
C HIS A 296 -10.09 11.22 2.41
N LEU A 297 -10.65 12.42 2.40
CA LEU A 297 -10.73 13.31 1.24
C LEU A 297 -9.72 14.46 1.38
N THR A 298 -8.55 14.37 0.74
CA THR A 298 -7.46 15.34 0.96
C THR A 298 -7.54 16.63 0.15
N ALA A 299 -8.05 16.63 -1.09
CA ALA A 299 -7.89 17.81 -1.96
C ALA A 299 -8.88 17.99 -3.12
N SER A 300 -10.04 17.31 -3.19
CA SER A 300 -11.01 17.65 -4.25
C SER A 300 -12.48 17.52 -3.85
N SER A 301 -13.26 18.53 -4.27
CA SER A 301 -14.72 18.57 -4.34
C SER A 301 -15.28 17.72 -5.49
N GLU A 302 -14.44 16.93 -6.18
CA GLU A 302 -14.92 16.08 -7.25
C GLU A 302 -15.64 14.88 -6.64
N LEU A 303 -16.97 14.90 -6.75
CA LEU A 303 -17.84 13.77 -6.42
C LEU A 303 -17.34 12.52 -7.13
N THR A 304 -16.69 11.64 -6.38
CA THR A 304 -16.09 10.42 -6.91
C THR A 304 -16.88 9.24 -6.38
N PRO A 305 -17.50 8.46 -7.28
CA PRO A 305 -18.20 7.25 -6.87
C PRO A 305 -17.24 6.22 -6.28
N LEU A 306 -17.62 5.66 -5.15
CA LEU A 306 -17.01 4.51 -4.51
C LEU A 306 -17.64 3.23 -5.06
N GLY A 307 -16.81 2.27 -5.47
CA GLY A 307 -17.21 0.94 -5.88
C GLY A 307 -17.26 -0.01 -4.68
N LEU A 308 -18.38 -0.69 -4.48
CA LEU A 308 -18.58 -1.64 -3.40
C LEU A 308 -18.48 -3.06 -3.99
N PRO A 309 -17.91 -4.03 -3.25
CA PRO A 309 -17.64 -5.37 -3.78
C PRO A 309 -18.93 -6.16 -4.06
N GLU A 310 -20.03 -5.82 -3.39
CA GLU A 310 -21.35 -6.43 -3.52
C GLU A 310 -22.45 -5.41 -3.17
N PRO A 311 -23.74 -5.71 -3.41
CA PRO A 311 -24.83 -4.83 -2.98
C PRO A 311 -24.82 -4.63 -1.46
N MET A 312 -24.62 -3.39 -1.03
CA MET A 312 -24.50 -3.01 0.38
C MET A 312 -25.39 -1.82 0.72
N THR A 313 -25.80 -1.77 1.98
CA THR A 313 -26.45 -0.63 2.63
C THR A 313 -25.41 0.11 3.45
N LEU A 314 -25.34 1.43 3.27
CA LEU A 314 -24.35 2.29 3.92
C LEU A 314 -25.08 3.18 4.93
N THR A 315 -24.61 3.12 6.18
CA THR A 315 -25.02 4.06 7.23
C THR A 315 -23.85 4.96 7.55
N ASP A 316 -24.02 6.27 7.42
CA ASP A 316 -23.04 7.26 7.88
C ASP A 316 -23.00 7.21 9.41
N LEU A 317 -21.83 6.86 9.97
CA LEU A 317 -21.68 6.69 11.40
C LEU A 317 -21.56 8.02 12.16
N ILE A 318 -21.30 9.12 11.45
CA ILE A 318 -21.26 10.46 12.02
C ILE A 318 -22.67 11.02 12.18
N THR A 319 -23.52 10.87 11.16
CA THR A 319 -24.92 11.37 11.20
C THR A 319 -25.92 10.34 11.74
N GLY A 320 -25.59 9.04 11.65
CA GLY A 320 -26.48 7.92 11.95
C GLY A 320 -27.49 7.61 10.82
N GLU A 321 -27.40 8.28 9.68
CA GLU A 321 -28.36 8.14 8.58
C GLU A 321 -27.98 7.05 7.59
N VAL A 322 -28.97 6.33 7.08
CA VAL A 322 -28.77 5.41 5.95
C VAL A 322 -28.69 6.23 4.67
N VAL A 323 -27.49 6.35 4.11
CA VAL A 323 -27.18 7.20 2.93
C VAL A 323 -27.36 6.46 1.61
N ALA A 324 -27.32 5.12 1.61
CA ALA A 324 -27.60 4.30 0.44
C ALA A 324 -28.08 2.90 0.85
N ARG A 325 -28.90 2.26 0.00
CA ARG A 325 -29.47 0.93 0.26
C ARG A 325 -29.25 0.01 -0.95
N GLN A 326 -28.66 -1.15 -0.70
CA GLN A 326 -28.49 -2.22 -1.69
C GLN A 326 -27.83 -1.75 -3.00
N VAL A 327 -26.76 -0.95 -2.87
CA VAL A 327 -26.03 -0.41 -4.01
C VAL A 327 -24.66 -1.08 -4.13
N THR A 328 -24.16 -1.21 -5.36
CA THR A 328 -22.76 -1.58 -5.65
C THR A 328 -21.88 -0.36 -5.94
N ARG A 329 -22.49 0.83 -5.98
CA ARG A 329 -21.82 2.10 -6.23
C ARG A 329 -22.48 3.20 -5.42
N PHE A 330 -21.67 3.99 -4.72
CA PHE A 330 -22.14 5.10 -3.89
C PHE A 330 -21.29 6.34 -4.13
N THR A 331 -21.93 7.48 -4.36
CA THR A 331 -21.23 8.76 -4.45
C THR A 331 -21.42 9.48 -3.12
N PRO A 332 -20.34 9.71 -2.34
CA PRO A 332 -20.43 10.51 -1.13
C PRO A 332 -20.94 11.91 -1.43
N PRO A 333 -21.59 12.58 -0.46
CA PRO A 333 -22.03 13.96 -0.63
C PRO A 333 -20.84 14.87 -0.91
N ASP A 334 -21.13 16.03 -1.52
CA ASP A 334 -20.12 17.07 -1.69
C ASP A 334 -19.76 17.63 -0.30
N THR A 335 -18.50 17.52 0.07
CA THR A 335 -17.99 17.95 1.37
C THR A 335 -16.73 18.77 1.18
N TRP A 336 -16.39 19.57 2.18
CA TRP A 336 -15.10 20.27 2.20
C TRP A 336 -13.91 19.30 2.12
N TRP A 337 -12.80 19.81 1.62
CA TRP A 337 -11.51 19.15 1.65
C TRP A 337 -11.09 18.87 3.12
N ASP A 338 -10.26 17.84 3.32
CA ASP A 338 -9.82 17.33 4.62
C ASP A 338 -10.94 16.68 5.49
N THR A 339 -11.90 16.02 4.84
CA THR A 339 -13.00 15.31 5.52
C THR A 339 -12.76 13.80 5.55
N THR A 340 -12.99 13.18 6.70
CA THR A 340 -13.07 11.72 6.83
C THR A 340 -14.52 11.28 6.87
N LEU A 341 -14.89 10.45 5.90
CA LEU A 341 -16.17 9.76 5.84
C LEU A 341 -16.03 8.39 6.50
N LEU A 342 -17.00 8.01 7.33
CA LEU A 342 -17.01 6.72 8.04
C LEU A 342 -18.39 6.08 7.92
N TYR A 343 -18.45 4.91 7.30
CA TYR A 343 -19.68 4.19 7.02
C TYR A 343 -19.67 2.81 7.65
N HIS A 344 -20.81 2.40 8.21
CA HIS A 344 -21.11 1.01 8.49
C HIS A 344 -21.72 0.36 7.24
N LEU A 345 -21.14 -0.77 6.83
CA LEU A 345 -21.51 -1.57 5.67
C LEU A 345 -22.37 -2.75 6.11
N GLN A 346 -23.55 -2.87 5.53
CA GLN A 346 -24.41 -4.04 5.72
C GLN A 346 -24.68 -4.68 4.37
N ARG A 347 -24.36 -5.97 4.25
CA ARG A 347 -24.66 -6.75 3.05
C ARG A 347 -26.16 -6.86 2.85
N GLY A 348 -26.62 -6.99 1.61
CA GLY A 348 -27.97 -7.46 1.35
C GLY A 348 -28.25 -8.72 2.14
N ALA A 349 -29.35 -8.72 2.90
CA ALA A 349 -29.88 -9.98 3.40
C ALA A 349 -30.13 -10.86 2.17
N GLU A 350 -29.65 -12.10 2.21
CA GLU A 350 -30.14 -13.12 1.27
C GLU A 350 -31.67 -13.11 1.40
N VAL A 351 -32.35 -12.73 0.32
CA VAL A 351 -33.81 -12.76 0.24
C VAL A 351 -34.28 -14.19 0.11
#